data_AF-A0A963THD9-F1
#
_entry.id   AF-A0A963THD9-F1
#
_cell.length_a   1.000
_cell.length_b   1.000
_cell.length_c   1.000
_cell.angle_alpha   90.00
_cell.angle_beta   90.00
_cell.angle_gamma   90.00
#
_symmetry.space_group_name_H-M   'P 1'
#
loop_
_entity.id
_entity.type
_entity.pdbx_description
1 polymer ?
#
loop_
_entity_poly.entity_id
_entity_poly.type
_entity_poly.pdbx_seq_one_letter_code
_entity_poly.pdbx_strand_id
1 'polypeptide(L)'
;LWGVEDFQEITIRHSKYAASRFAQEAAPALTRFANSSPQGFVNGIKAARQQIVARTDEDRDDFLRKRGFSKAESGKIIEKVLMEEGRPPESIFDFVQGITRLARDKTQQDARLDMEGRARKLLDRVG
;
A
#
# COMPACT_ATOMS: atom_id res chain seq x y z
N LEU A 1 -0.44 5.86 -4.63
CA LEU A 1 -1.13 5.96 -3.33
C LEU A 1 -1.28 4.55 -2.76
N TRP A 2 -0.74 4.33 -1.56
CA TRP A 2 -0.90 3.10 -0.79
C TRP A 2 -2.17 3.16 0.06
N GLY A 3 -2.88 2.04 0.20
CA GLY A 3 -4.12 1.94 1.00
C GLY A 3 -5.37 2.54 0.36
N VAL A 4 -5.34 2.87 -0.94
CA VAL A 4 -6.54 3.30 -1.67
C VAL A 4 -7.23 2.07 -2.26
N GLU A 5 -8.42 1.77 -1.75
CA GLU A 5 -9.36 0.82 -2.33
C GLU A 5 -10.49 1.57 -3.05
N ASP A 6 -11.11 0.92 -4.04
CA ASP A 6 -12.24 1.46 -4.81
C ASP A 6 -12.02 2.87 -5.38
N PHE A 7 -10.85 3.11 -5.96
CA PHE A 7 -10.56 4.39 -6.63
C PHE A 7 -11.57 4.63 -7.77
N GLN A 8 -12.38 5.67 -7.62
CA GLN A 8 -13.31 6.12 -8.65
C GLN A 8 -12.82 7.44 -9.23
N GLU A 9 -12.60 7.44 -10.54
CA GLU A 9 -12.21 8.63 -11.29
C GLU A 9 -13.39 9.15 -12.11
N ILE A 10 -13.61 10.47 -12.05
CA ILE A 10 -14.60 11.17 -12.87
C ILE A 10 -13.85 12.14 -13.78
N THR A 11 -13.93 11.92 -15.09
CA THR A 11 -13.22 12.74 -16.09
C THR A 11 -14.19 13.66 -16.81
N ILE A 12 -14.16 14.96 -16.48
CA ILE A 12 -15.05 15.96 -17.08
C ILE A 12 -14.25 16.89 -17.98
N ARG A 13 -14.64 16.93 -19.25
CA ARG A 13 -14.07 17.90 -20.20
C ARG A 13 -14.64 19.30 -19.95
N HIS A 14 -13.77 20.30 -19.97
CA HIS A 14 -14.16 21.69 -19.79
C HIS A 14 -15.06 22.14 -20.96
N SER A 15 -16.33 22.40 -20.65
CA SER A 15 -17.34 22.87 -21.60
C SER A 15 -18.37 23.73 -20.89
N LYS A 16 -19.24 24.40 -21.65
CA LYS A 16 -20.32 25.27 -21.14
C LYS A 16 -21.18 24.62 -20.04
N TYR A 17 -21.34 23.30 -20.05
CA TYR A 17 -22.16 22.55 -19.09
C TYR A 17 -21.35 21.64 -18.15
N ALA A 18 -20.03 21.85 -18.05
CA ALA A 18 -19.16 21.03 -17.20
C ALA A 18 -19.59 21.04 -15.72
N ALA A 19 -19.96 22.19 -15.17
CA ALA A 19 -20.42 22.29 -13.78
C ALA A 19 -21.70 21.48 -13.51
N SER A 20 -22.64 21.49 -14.46
CA SER A 20 -23.88 20.71 -14.34
C SER A 20 -23.62 19.20 -14.42
N ARG A 21 -22.73 18.76 -15.32
CA ARG A 21 -22.32 17.35 -15.41
C ARG A 21 -21.55 16.89 -14.19
N PHE A 22 -20.68 17.74 -13.65
CA PHE A 22 -20.01 17.48 -12.38
C PHE A 22 -21.01 17.27 -11.25
N ALA A 23 -21.99 18.14 -11.08
CA ALA A 23 -23.00 17.96 -10.03
C ALA A 23 -23.78 16.65 -10.19
N GLN A 24 -24.12 16.26 -11.42
CA GLN A 24 -24.84 15.02 -11.72
C GLN A 24 -24.00 13.76 -11.49
N GLU A 25 -22.69 13.80 -11.76
CA GLU A 25 -21.80 12.64 -11.62
C GLU A 25 -21.20 12.53 -10.20
N ALA A 26 -20.80 13.65 -9.61
CA ALA A 26 -20.16 13.69 -8.30
C ALA A 26 -21.12 13.43 -7.14
N ALA A 27 -22.35 13.95 -7.16
CA ALA A 27 -23.31 13.75 -6.07
C ALA A 27 -23.63 12.25 -5.79
N PRO A 28 -23.96 11.42 -6.79
CA PRO A 28 -24.16 9.99 -6.56
C PRO A 28 -22.85 9.26 -6.21
N ALA A 29 -21.70 9.66 -6.77
CA ALA A 29 -20.41 9.07 -6.43
C ALA A 29 -20.04 9.32 -4.96
N LEU A 30 -20.19 10.56 -4.47
CA LEU A 30 -19.99 10.92 -3.07
C LEU A 30 -20.98 10.19 -2.15
N THR A 31 -22.23 10.01 -2.58
CA THR A 31 -23.23 9.25 -1.82
C THR A 31 -22.86 7.77 -1.73
N ARG A 32 -22.39 7.16 -2.83
CA ARG A 32 -21.91 5.76 -2.83
C ARG A 32 -20.69 5.59 -1.94
N PHE A 33 -19.75 6.53 -2.00
CA PHE A 33 -18.57 6.54 -1.15
C PHE A 33 -18.95 6.68 0.34
N ALA A 34 -19.88 7.57 0.69
CA ALA A 34 -20.32 7.75 2.07
C ALA A 34 -21.05 6.52 2.65
N ASN A 35 -21.70 5.73 1.79
CA ASN A 35 -22.40 4.51 2.17
C ASN A 35 -21.58 3.22 1.94
N SER A 36 -20.35 3.32 1.42
CA SER A 36 -19.53 2.14 1.20
C SER A 36 -19.04 1.57 2.53
N SER A 37 -18.91 0.25 2.60
CA SER A 37 -18.46 -0.42 3.82
C SER A 37 -16.93 -0.51 3.83
N PRO A 38 -16.25 -0.08 4.92
CA PRO A 38 -14.80 -0.26 5.05
C PRO A 38 -14.41 -1.71 5.36
N GLN A 39 -15.37 -2.63 5.45
CA GLN A 39 -15.13 -3.99 5.92
C GLN A 39 -14.19 -4.78 5.00
N GLY A 40 -14.23 -4.53 3.68
CA GLY A 40 -13.30 -5.12 2.70
C GLY A 40 -11.86 -4.80 3.06
N PHE A 41 -11.54 -3.51 3.15
CA PHE A 41 -10.24 -3.00 3.59
C PHE A 41 -9.80 -3.59 4.94
N VAL A 42 -10.67 -3.53 5.95
CA VAL A 42 -10.35 -4.05 7.28
C VAL A 42 -10.03 -5.54 7.24
N ASN A 43 -10.77 -6.32 6.44
CA ASN A 43 -10.52 -7.75 6.27
C ASN A 43 -9.20 -8.01 5.54
N GLY A 44 -8.88 -7.23 4.50
CA GLY A 44 -7.59 -7.32 3.81
C GLY A 44 -6.41 -7.05 4.74
N ILE A 45 -6.49 -6.02 5.58
CA ILE A 45 -5.44 -5.74 6.58
C ILE A 45 -5.33 -6.86 7.62
N LYS A 46 -6.46 -7.41 8.08
CA LYS A 46 -6.46 -8.55 9.02
C LYS A 46 -5.79 -9.78 8.39
N ALA A 47 -6.13 -10.11 7.15
CA ALA A 47 -5.54 -11.21 6.42
C ALA A 47 -4.02 -10.99 6.24
N ALA A 48 -3.59 -9.77 5.91
CA ALA A 48 -2.18 -9.45 5.71
C ALA A 48 -1.35 -9.55 6.99
N ARG A 49 -1.96 -9.26 8.15
CA ARG A 49 -1.33 -9.45 9.47
C ARG A 49 -1.24 -10.94 9.85
N GLN A 50 -2.21 -11.75 9.45
CA GLN A 50 -2.25 -13.18 9.75
C GLN A 50 -1.32 -14.00 8.84
N GLN A 51 -1.06 -13.52 7.62
CA GLN A 51 -0.20 -14.22 6.67
C GLN A 51 1.28 -14.05 7.01
N ILE A 52 1.81 -15.01 7.77
CA ILE A 52 3.24 -15.12 8.09
C ILE A 52 4.00 -15.67 6.89
N VAL A 53 5.05 -14.98 6.48
CA VAL A 53 5.85 -15.30 5.28
C VAL A 53 7.34 -15.43 5.55
N ALA A 54 7.80 -15.09 6.74
CA ALA A 54 9.18 -15.27 7.16
C ALA A 54 9.25 -15.55 8.66
N ARG A 55 10.09 -16.53 9.07
CA ARG A 55 10.33 -16.84 10.48
C ARG A 55 11.82 -16.69 10.84
N THR A 56 12.72 -16.96 9.91
CA THR A 56 14.16 -16.78 10.10
C THR A 56 14.68 -15.52 9.38
N ASP A 57 15.91 -15.13 9.68
CA ASP A 57 16.54 -13.98 9.02
C ASP A 57 16.80 -14.26 7.53
N GLU A 58 17.15 -15.50 7.19
CA GLU A 58 17.27 -15.95 5.80
C GLU A 58 15.95 -15.83 5.06
N ASP A 59 14.83 -16.23 5.67
CA ASP A 59 13.50 -16.09 5.06
C ASP A 59 13.18 -14.62 4.74
N ARG A 60 13.52 -13.70 5.67
CA ARG A 60 13.24 -12.26 5.52
C ARG A 60 14.01 -11.67 4.36
N ASP A 61 15.30 -11.99 4.28
CA ASP A 61 16.15 -11.54 3.18
C ASP A 61 15.67 -12.14 1.85
N ASP A 62 15.44 -13.46 1.79
CA ASP A 62 14.96 -14.14 0.59
C ASP A 62 13.62 -13.59 0.11
N PHE A 63 12.70 -13.31 1.04
CA PHE A 63 11.38 -12.76 0.73
C PHE A 63 11.50 -11.42 -0.01
N LEU A 64 12.37 -10.53 0.45
CA LEU A 64 12.59 -9.21 -0.15
C LEU A 64 13.41 -9.32 -1.44
N ARG A 65 14.45 -10.17 -1.48
CA ARG A 65 15.30 -10.38 -2.67
C ARG A 65 14.50 -10.90 -3.86
N LYS A 66 13.60 -11.87 -3.64
CA LYS A 66 12.67 -12.41 -4.67
C LYS A 66 11.70 -11.36 -5.22
N ARG A 67 11.59 -10.20 -4.57
CA ARG A 67 10.70 -9.09 -4.94
C ARG A 67 11.47 -7.87 -5.46
N GLY A 68 12.74 -8.07 -5.81
CA GLY A 68 13.56 -7.07 -6.50
C GLY A 68 14.22 -6.04 -5.58
N PHE A 69 14.24 -6.28 -4.27
CA PHE A 69 15.01 -5.43 -3.34
C PHE A 69 16.49 -5.84 -3.36
N SER A 70 17.38 -4.86 -3.30
CA SER A 70 18.81 -5.11 -3.11
C SER A 70 19.07 -5.62 -1.68
N LYS A 71 20.22 -6.29 -1.44
CA LYS A 71 20.60 -6.73 -0.09
C LYS A 71 20.65 -5.56 0.90
N ALA A 72 21.17 -4.42 0.45
CA ALA A 72 21.24 -3.21 1.27
C ALA A 72 19.84 -2.65 1.60
N GLU A 73 18.89 -2.70 0.65
CA GLU A 73 17.51 -2.29 0.91
C GLU A 73 16.80 -3.27 1.84
N SER A 74 17.01 -4.58 1.67
CA SER A 74 16.43 -5.60 2.55
C SER A 74 16.82 -5.37 4.01
N GLY A 75 18.10 -5.17 4.27
CA GLY A 75 18.60 -4.87 5.61
C GLY A 75 17.94 -3.62 6.21
N LYS A 76 17.84 -2.53 5.44
CA LYS A 76 17.17 -1.30 5.89
C LYS A 76 15.69 -1.48 6.17
N ILE A 77 14.98 -2.26 5.36
CA ILE A 77 13.55 -2.56 5.56
C ILE A 77 13.36 -3.33 6.88
N ILE A 78 14.16 -4.38 7.09
CA ILE A 78 14.11 -5.21 8.30
C ILE A 78 14.45 -4.37 9.53
N GLU A 79 15.52 -3.58 9.47
CA GLU A 79 15.97 -2.69 10.53
C GLU A 79 14.88 -1.66 10.89
N LYS A 80 14.24 -1.02 9.91
CA LYS A 80 13.15 -0.08 10.17
C LYS A 80 11.96 -0.72 10.89
N VAL A 81 11.60 -1.95 10.52
CA VAL A 81 10.54 -2.67 11.24
C VAL A 81 10.97 -2.99 12.66
N LEU A 82 12.19 -3.48 12.84
CA LEU A 82 12.73 -3.80 14.17
C LEU A 82 12.79 -2.57 15.09
N MET A 83 13.23 -1.42 14.57
CA MET A 83 13.31 -0.18 15.34
C MET A 83 11.93 0.35 15.76
N GLU A 84 10.93 0.28 14.89
CA GLU A 84 9.60 0.84 15.18
C GLU A 84 8.66 -0.13 15.91
N GLU A 85 8.74 -1.44 15.65
CA GLU A 85 7.84 -2.46 16.23
C GLU A 85 8.49 -3.26 17.36
N GLY A 86 9.80 -3.13 17.58
CA GLY A 86 10.55 -3.90 18.58
C GLY A 86 10.74 -5.38 18.24
N ARG A 87 10.34 -5.81 17.04
CA ARG A 87 10.50 -7.18 16.53
C ARG A 87 10.77 -7.18 15.02
N PRO A 88 11.47 -8.19 14.49
CA PRO A 88 11.70 -8.29 13.05
C PRO A 88 10.37 -8.60 12.30
N PRO A 89 10.29 -8.30 11.00
CA PRO A 89 9.10 -8.55 10.20
C PRO A 89 8.83 -10.05 10.04
N GLU A 90 7.56 -10.44 10.12
CA GLU A 90 7.13 -11.83 9.94
C GLU A 90 5.94 -11.94 8.98
N SER A 91 5.00 -10.99 9.07
CA SER A 91 3.78 -10.97 8.25
C SER A 91 3.92 -10.12 6.98
N ILE A 92 3.05 -10.35 5.99
CA ILE A 92 2.93 -9.45 4.81
C ILE A 92 2.78 -8.00 5.26
N PHE A 93 1.94 -7.76 6.27
CA PHE A 93 1.72 -6.42 6.80
C PHE A 93 3.01 -5.78 7.34
N ASP A 94 3.84 -6.53 8.07
CA ASP A 94 5.11 -6.01 8.61
C ASP A 94 6.06 -5.58 7.48
N PHE A 95 6.18 -6.40 6.42
CA PHE A 95 7.02 -6.05 5.26
C PHE A 95 6.49 -4.83 4.52
N VAL A 96 5.17 -4.70 4.35
CA VAL A 96 4.54 -3.52 3.74
C VAL A 96 4.84 -2.26 4.57
N GLN A 97 4.74 -2.33 5.90
CA GLN A 97 5.12 -1.22 6.77
C GLN A 97 6.61 -0.88 6.63
N GLY A 98 7.50 -1.87 6.65
CA GLY A 98 8.94 -1.64 6.46
C GLY A 98 9.29 -0.95 5.14
N ILE A 99 8.71 -1.41 4.03
CA ILE A 99 8.94 -0.82 2.70
C ILE A 99 8.42 0.62 2.66
N THR A 100 7.20 0.87 3.14
CA THR A 100 6.59 2.21 3.11
C THR A 100 7.32 3.19 4.04
N ARG A 101 7.81 2.73 5.20
CA ARG A 101 8.68 3.52 6.08
C ARG A 101 9.99 3.89 5.39
N LEU A 102 10.61 2.96 4.68
CA LEU A 102 11.83 3.25 3.92
C LEU A 102 11.56 4.22 2.75
N ALA A 103 10.39 4.10 2.12
CA ALA A 103 9.99 4.97 1.01
C ALA A 103 9.85 6.44 1.42
N ARG A 104 9.48 6.73 2.66
CA ARG A 104 9.40 8.09 3.21
C ARG A 104 10.73 8.83 3.21
N ASP A 105 11.86 8.11 3.24
CA ASP A 105 13.19 8.72 3.26
C ASP A 105 13.69 9.08 1.85
N LYS A 106 12.97 8.68 0.79
CA LYS A 106 13.38 9.03 -0.57
C LYS A 106 13.00 10.47 -0.88
N THR A 107 14.00 11.24 -1.27
CA THR A 107 13.82 12.62 -1.76
C THR A 107 13.15 12.63 -3.14
N GLN A 108 13.47 11.66 -3.99
CA GLN A 108 12.95 11.58 -5.36
C GLN A 108 11.58 10.89 -5.39
N GLN A 109 10.60 11.58 -5.97
CA GLN A 109 9.19 11.18 -5.98
C GLN A 109 8.96 9.85 -6.71
N ASP A 110 9.61 9.66 -7.85
CA ASP A 110 9.57 8.44 -8.66
C ASP A 110 10.10 7.23 -7.87
N ALA A 111 11.24 7.38 -7.19
CA ALA A 111 11.82 6.33 -6.36
C ALA A 111 10.93 5.97 -5.17
N ARG A 112 10.27 6.97 -4.55
CA ARG A 112 9.26 6.73 -3.52
C ARG A 112 8.08 5.94 -4.07
N LEU A 113 7.53 6.36 -5.21
CA LEU A 113 6.38 5.73 -5.84
C LEU A 113 6.66 4.29 -6.29
N ASP A 114 7.87 3.99 -6.79
CA ASP A 114 8.24 2.62 -7.15
C ASP A 114 8.21 1.69 -5.93
N MET A 115 8.78 2.11 -4.79
CA MET A 115 8.74 1.32 -3.57
C MET A 115 7.33 1.17 -3.00
N GLU A 116 6.54 2.25 -2.95
CA GLU A 116 5.14 2.18 -2.54
C GLU A 116 4.33 1.25 -3.45
N GLY A 117 4.63 1.23 -4.75
CA GLY A 117 4.02 0.32 -5.73
C GLY A 117 4.35 -1.15 -5.45
N ARG A 118 5.59 -1.46 -5.06
CA ARG A 118 5.98 -2.82 -4.63
C ARG A 118 5.30 -3.23 -3.34
N ALA A 119 5.19 -2.32 -2.37
CA ALA A 119 4.45 -2.57 -1.12
C ALA A 119 2.95 -2.82 -1.39
N ARG A 120 2.34 -2.06 -2.31
CA ARG A 120 0.96 -2.30 -2.73
C ARG A 120 0.78 -3.68 -3.33
N LYS A 121 1.65 -4.10 -4.26
CA LYS A 121 1.60 -5.44 -4.86
C LYS A 121 1.70 -6.58 -3.85
N LEU A 122 2.31 -6.36 -2.68
CA LEU A 122 2.33 -7.33 -1.60
C LEU A 122 0.96 -7.47 -0.93
N LEU A 123 0.29 -6.35 -0.68
CA LEU A 123 -1.01 -6.31 -0.04
C LEU A 123 -2.12 -6.82 -0.97
N ASP A 124 -2.09 -6.44 -2.25
CA ASP A 124 -3.07 -6.86 -3.27
C ASP A 124 -3.07 -8.39 -3.51
N ARG A 125 -2.03 -9.11 -3.07
CA ARG A 125 -1.95 -10.59 -3.19
C ARG A 125 -2.61 -11.34 -2.04
N VAL A 126 -3.02 -10.62 -1.00
CA VAL A 126 -3.66 -11.21 0.19
C VAL A 126 -5.19 -11.20 0.06
N GLY A 127 -5.73 -10.23 -0.69
CA GLY A 127 -7.16 -10.04 -0.95
C GLY A 127 -7.64 -10.72 -2.23
#